data_AF-A0A2D8VS86-F1
#
_entry.id   AF-A0A2D8VS86-F1
#
_cell.length_a   1.000
_cell.length_b   1.000
_cell.length_c   1.000
_cell.angle_alpha   90.00
_cell.angle_beta   90.00
_cell.angle_gamma   90.00
#
_symmetry.space_group_name_H-M   'P 1'
#
loop_
_entity.id
_entity.type
_entity.pdbx_description
1 polymer ?
#
loop_
_entity_poly.entity_id
_entity_poly.type
_entity_poly.pdbx_seq_one_letter_code
_entity_poly.pdbx_strand_id
1 'polypeptide(L)'
;MNLKFIDPTIYNINPRTKLAKVNDSIAIVIDRKSRVIMKDGEKILGIAKIIRKKTKSQIMLLTSAPVCSKTKIYLSNNNVLISSL
;
A
#
# COMPACT_ATOMS: atom_id res chain seq x y z
N MET A 1 13.67 -1.69 -10.31
CA MET A 1 12.85 -2.18 -9.19
C MET A 1 12.22 -3.50 -9.63
N ASN A 2 12.47 -4.62 -8.97
CA ASN A 2 11.84 -5.90 -9.37
C ASN A 2 10.43 -5.95 -8.76
N LEU A 3 9.43 -5.55 -9.55
CA LEU A 3 8.04 -5.52 -9.15
C LEU A 3 7.37 -6.82 -9.61
N LYS A 4 6.94 -7.67 -8.67
CA LYS A 4 6.17 -8.87 -8.97
C LYS A 4 4.78 -8.75 -8.38
N PHE A 5 3.74 -8.73 -9.21
CA PHE A 5 2.37 -8.70 -8.72
C PHE A 5 2.04 -9.97 -7.93
N ILE A 6 1.28 -9.82 -6.85
CA ILE A 6 0.85 -10.92 -5.99
C ILE A 6 -0.69 -10.92 -5.95
N ASP A 7 -1.27 -12.11 -5.88
CA ASP A 7 -2.70 -12.27 -5.68
C ASP A 7 -3.14 -11.77 -4.28
N PRO A 8 -4.03 -10.77 -4.18
CA PRO A 8 -4.56 -10.26 -2.91
C PRO A 8 -5.43 -11.27 -2.15
N THR A 9 -6.00 -12.26 -2.82
CA THR A 9 -6.88 -13.25 -2.19
C THR A 9 -6.14 -14.13 -1.19
N ILE A 10 -4.82 -14.33 -1.38
CA ILE A 10 -3.93 -15.00 -0.41
C ILE A 10 -4.00 -14.32 0.96
N TYR A 11 -4.24 -13.01 0.97
CA TYR A 11 -4.37 -12.19 2.17
C TYR A 11 -5.81 -11.98 2.62
N ASN A 12 -6.80 -12.59 1.95
CA ASN A 12 -8.22 -12.36 2.15
C ASN A 12 -8.64 -10.89 1.88
N ILE A 13 -7.98 -10.26 0.92
CA ILE A 13 -8.25 -8.88 0.47
C ILE A 13 -9.07 -8.95 -0.83
N ASN A 14 -9.80 -7.87 -1.12
CA ASN A 14 -10.51 -7.72 -2.38
C ASN A 14 -9.57 -7.94 -3.59
N PRO A 15 -9.91 -8.82 -4.55
CA PRO A 15 -9.11 -9.08 -5.75
C PRO A 15 -8.80 -7.84 -6.59
N ARG A 16 -9.60 -6.77 -6.48
CA ARG A 16 -9.39 -5.50 -7.19
C ARG A 16 -8.25 -4.67 -6.62
N THR A 17 -7.77 -4.98 -5.41
CA THR A 17 -6.59 -4.31 -4.84
C THR A 17 -5.34 -4.79 -5.55
N LYS A 18 -4.51 -3.90 -6.08
CA LYS A 18 -3.23 -4.32 -6.67
C LYS A 18 -2.18 -4.44 -5.57
N LEU A 19 -1.64 -5.65 -5.39
CA LEU A 19 -0.50 -5.90 -4.51
C LEU A 19 0.72 -6.30 -5.35
N ALA A 20 1.89 -5.86 -4.93
CA ALA A 20 3.16 -6.25 -5.53
C ALA A 20 4.19 -6.56 -4.45
N LYS A 21 5.07 -7.53 -4.71
CA LYS A 21 6.29 -7.72 -3.95
C LYS A 21 7.36 -6.80 -4.54
N VAL A 22 8.00 -6.04 -3.66
CA VAL A 22 9.15 -5.21 -3.99
C VAL A 22 10.27 -5.58 -3.04
N ASN A 23 11.27 -6.27 -3.57
CA ASN A 23 12.32 -6.90 -2.78
C ASN A 23 11.68 -7.78 -1.68
N ASP A 24 11.84 -7.44 -0.40
CA ASP A 24 11.24 -8.14 0.75
C ASP A 24 10.00 -7.45 1.34
N SER A 25 9.54 -6.37 0.69
CA SER A 25 8.36 -5.61 1.10
C SER A 25 7.13 -5.95 0.26
N ILE A 26 5.96 -5.77 0.86
CA ILE A 26 4.67 -5.84 0.16
C ILE A 26 4.19 -4.43 -0.10
N ALA A 27 3.92 -4.14 -1.36
CA ALA A 27 3.46 -2.86 -1.84
C ALA A 27 1.98 -2.90 -2.21
N ILE A 28 1.23 -1.94 -1.69
CA ILE A 28 -0.13 -1.62 -2.16
C ILE A 28 0.04 -0.64 -3.31
N VAL A 29 -0.37 -1.03 -4.51
CA VAL A 29 -0.16 -0.24 -5.73
C VAL A 29 -1.39 0.60 -6.03
N ILE A 30 -1.21 1.92 -6.09
CA ILE A 30 -2.22 2.88 -6.53
C ILE A 30 -1.67 3.64 -7.73
N ASP A 31 -2.06 3.21 -8.92
CA ASP A 31 -1.66 3.86 -10.17
C ASP A 31 -2.85 4.62 -10.75
N ARG A 32 -2.94 5.91 -10.41
CA ARG A 32 -3.99 6.81 -10.89
C ARG A 32 -3.48 8.25 -10.92
N LYS A 33 -4.14 9.12 -11.70
CA LYS A 33 -3.77 10.55 -11.80
C LYS A 33 -4.16 11.37 -10.55
N SER A 34 -5.28 11.04 -9.92
CA SER A 34 -5.85 11.86 -8.83
C SER A 34 -5.17 11.61 -7.48
N ARG A 35 -5.01 12.69 -6.70
CA ARG A 35 -4.34 12.70 -5.38
C ARG A 35 -4.87 11.62 -4.43
N VAL A 36 -3.99 10.97 -3.68
CA VAL A 36 -4.33 10.10 -2.55
C VAL A 36 -4.72 10.98 -1.36
N ILE A 37 -5.96 10.82 -0.89
CA ILE A 37 -6.53 11.61 0.20
C ILE A 37 -6.68 10.77 1.47
N MET A 38 -7.16 11.38 2.55
CA MET A 38 -7.26 10.72 3.86
C MET A 38 -8.12 9.46 3.84
N LYS A 39 -9.26 9.47 3.13
CA LYS A 39 -10.13 8.29 2.96
C LYS A 39 -9.42 7.13 2.27
N ASP A 40 -8.49 7.42 1.34
CA ASP A 40 -7.64 6.39 0.75
C ASP A 40 -6.62 5.89 1.77
N GLY A 41 -6.02 6.80 2.56
CA GLY A 41 -5.10 6.47 3.65
C GLY A 41 -5.68 5.48 4.66
N GLU A 42 -6.92 5.68 5.10
CA GLU A 42 -7.62 4.76 6.01
C GLU A 42 -7.81 3.37 5.38
N LYS A 43 -8.20 3.31 4.10
CA LYS A 43 -8.33 2.04 3.36
C LYS A 43 -6.99 1.33 3.23
N ILE A 44 -5.93 2.05 2.88
CA ILE A 44 -4.57 1.53 2.76
C ILE A 44 -4.12 0.95 4.11
N LEU A 45 -4.38 1.66 5.22
CA LEU A 45 -4.04 1.16 6.55
C LEU A 45 -4.84 -0.09 6.93
N GLY A 46 -6.13 -0.15 6.59
CA GLY A 46 -6.96 -1.34 6.80
C GLY A 46 -6.37 -2.57 6.09
N ILE A 47 -5.98 -2.40 4.82
CA ILE A 47 -5.31 -3.44 4.03
C ILE A 47 -3.97 -3.81 4.67
N ALA A 48 -3.15 -2.82 5.05
CA ALA A 48 -1.85 -3.04 5.67
C ALA A 48 -1.97 -3.86 6.97
N LYS A 49 -2.98 -3.59 7.80
CA LYS A 49 -3.24 -4.36 9.03
C LYS A 49 -3.57 -5.83 8.74
N ILE A 50 -4.32 -6.11 7.68
CA ILE A 50 -4.64 -7.49 7.27
C ILE A 50 -3.37 -8.22 6.83
N ILE A 51 -2.53 -7.58 6.02
CA ILE A 51 -1.27 -8.16 5.52
C ILE A 51 -0.28 -8.42 6.68
N ARG A 52 -0.17 -7.49 7.64
CA ARG A 52 0.67 -7.64 8.85
C ARG A 52 0.31 -8.84 9.70
N LYS A 53 -0.97 -9.25 9.72
CA LYS A 53 -1.40 -10.45 10.46
C LYS A 53 -0.88 -11.73 9.83
N LYS A 54 -0.61 -11.75 8.52
CA LYS A 54 -0.14 -12.93 7.79
C LYS A 54 1.36 -12.92 7.51
N THR A 55 1.99 -11.75 7.52
CA THR A 55 3.41 -11.59 7.17
C THR A 55 4.09 -10.56 8.05
N LYS A 56 5.37 -10.79 8.35
CA LYS A 56 6.25 -9.79 9.00
C LYS A 56 6.91 -8.84 8.00
N SER A 57 6.57 -8.94 6.71
CA SER A 57 7.11 -8.09 5.65
C SER A 57 6.74 -6.63 5.88
N GLN A 58 7.67 -5.75 5.56
CA GLN A 58 7.42 -4.32 5.56
C GLN A 58 6.37 -3.95 4.51
N ILE A 59 5.48 -3.02 4.84
CA ILE A 59 4.39 -2.60 3.95
C ILE A 59 4.64 -1.19 3.45
N MET A 60 4.45 -1.01 2.16
CA MET A 60 4.59 0.29 1.50
C MET A 60 3.40 0.59 0.58
N LEU A 61 3.15 1.87 0.35
CA LEU A 61 2.31 2.40 -0.70
C LEU A 61 3.20 2.74 -1.90
N LEU A 62 2.94 2.12 -3.04
CA LEU A 62 3.56 2.46 -4.32
C LEU A 62 2.54 3.21 -5.16
N THR A 63 2.84 4.48 -5.49
CA THR A 63 1.86 5.35 -6.15
C THR A 63 2.52 6.34 -7.09
N SER A 64 1.92 6.52 -8.28
CA SER A 64 2.23 7.62 -9.21
C SER A 64 1.47 8.90 -8.85
N ALA A 65 0.39 8.78 -8.07
CA ALA A 65 -0.43 9.90 -7.64
C ALA A 65 0.27 10.76 -6.56
N PRO A 66 0.06 12.09 -6.56
CA PRO A 66 0.48 12.91 -5.43
C PRO A 66 -0.26 12.47 -4.15
N VAL A 67 0.41 12.53 -3.00
CA VAL A 67 -0.19 12.18 -1.70
C VAL A 67 -0.39 13.44 -0.87
N CYS A 68 -1.58 13.63 -0.30
CA CYS A 68 -1.86 14.75 0.59
C CYS A 68 -0.96 14.71 1.84
N SER A 69 -0.47 15.86 2.31
CA SER A 69 0.46 15.94 3.45
C SER A 69 -0.07 15.25 4.71
N LYS A 70 -1.36 15.43 5.03
CA LYS A 70 -2.01 14.76 6.16
C LYS A 70 -1.97 13.24 6.02
N THR A 71 -2.20 12.74 4.81
CA THR A 71 -2.16 11.30 4.50
C THR A 71 -0.75 10.74 4.57
N LYS A 72 0.27 11.50 4.13
CA LYS A 72 1.68 11.11 4.29
C LYS A 72 2.05 10.89 5.76
N ILE A 73 1.71 11.85 6.61
CA ILE A 73 1.96 11.78 8.05
C ILE A 73 1.21 10.59 8.66
N TYR A 74 -0.08 10.43 8.32
CA TYR A 74 -0.90 9.34 8.84
C TYR A 74 -0.34 7.95 8.50
N LEU A 75 0.08 7.74 7.25
CA LEU A 75 0.67 6.47 6.82
C LEU A 75 2.03 6.22 7.47
N SER A 76 2.88 7.25 7.54
CA SER A 76 4.19 7.17 8.19
C SER A 76 4.08 6.81 9.67
N ASN A 77 3.17 7.47 10.41
CA ASN A 77 2.93 7.17 11.83
C ASN A 77 2.43 5.74 12.07
N ASN A 78 1.88 5.10 11.05
CA ASN A 78 1.42 3.71 11.09
C ASN A 78 2.42 2.73 10.45
N ASN A 79 3.68 3.13 10.23
CA ASN A 79 4.74 2.31 9.61
C ASN A 79 4.41 1.84 8.18
N VAL A 80 3.72 2.68 7.41
CA VAL A 80 3.49 2.45 5.97
C VAL A 80 4.34 3.44 5.21
N LEU A 81 5.38 2.94 4.54
CA LEU A 81 6.25 3.79 3.71
C LEU A 81 5.55 4.20 2.42
N ILE A 82 5.94 5.34 1.86
CA ILE A 82 5.41 5.83 0.59
C ILE A 82 6.57 5.87 -0.40
N SER A 83 6.40 5.22 -1.55
CA SER A 83 7.35 5.21 -2.65
C SER A 83 6.64 5.62 -3.94
N SER A 84 7.36 6.32 -4.81
CA SER A 84 6.85 6.63 -6.15
C SER A 84 6.89 5.38 -7.00
N LEU A 85 5.82 5.15 -7.75
CA LEU A 85 5.83 4.20 -8.87
C LEU A 85 6.76 4.73 -9.97
#